data_AF-A0A8S3X0S6-F1
#
_entry.id   AF-A0A8S3X0S6-F1
#
_cell.length_a   1.000
_cell.length_b   1.000
_cell.length_c   1.000
_cell.angle_alpha   90.00
_cell.angle_beta   90.00
_cell.angle_gamma   90.00
#
_symmetry.space_group_name_H-M   'P 1'
#
loop_
_entity.id
_entity.type
_entity.pdbx_description
1 polymer ?
#
loop_
_entity_poly.entity_id
_entity_poly.type
_entity_poly.pdbx_seq_one_letter_code
_entity_poly.pdbx_strand_id
1 'polypeptide(L)'
;MDPQAFYGKRNKIEMRPRRTIVVIPESSEDANASDDETYSTQDPLHINEEKEKSSSDGEDEEEDEEGKEELDQLFPECTEEHMETLENFTDNQPSTSQAASSSKKEKKDKLVWSDDNLQYDESNIAFLGSENLPDEIMQLNTPMEFFKFLFPSSAVNLIEEESNVYAAQIFPENLNSVTHKDIYKFIGIIIYMSVVHLPTTRHYWKEDTYVEKVANVMTCNKFEEIKRFLYFFDKTKELKPYDPQFDRLHKIRPLMKILRERLLKVPKEEFLSIDEQMIPTKART
;
A
#
# COMPACT_ATOMS: atom_id res chain seq x y z
N MET A 1 31.93 33.32 -0.35
CA MET A 1 30.97 32.95 0.70
C MET A 1 31.46 31.66 1.32
N ASP A 2 31.62 31.63 2.65
CA ASP A 2 32.12 30.46 3.38
C ASP A 2 30.96 29.48 3.64
N PRO A 3 30.97 28.26 3.07
CA PRO A 3 29.90 27.27 3.25
C PRO A 3 29.67 26.83 4.69
N GLN A 4 30.64 27.06 5.60
CA GLN A 4 30.52 26.64 7.00
C GLN A 4 29.65 27.57 7.85
N ALA A 5 29.37 28.79 7.39
CA ALA A 5 28.55 29.74 8.14
C ALA A 5 27.04 29.41 8.10
N PHE A 6 26.59 28.61 7.11
CA PHE A 6 25.15 28.35 6.89
C PHE A 6 24.64 27.05 7.53
N TYR A 7 25.51 26.03 7.73
CA TYR A 7 25.06 24.68 8.10
C TYR A 7 25.36 24.25 9.54
N GLY A 8 25.98 25.10 10.35
CA GLY A 8 26.34 24.75 11.73
C GLY A 8 27.35 23.59 11.82
N LYS A 9 28.02 23.45 12.97
CA LYS A 9 28.93 22.31 13.20
C LYS A 9 28.09 21.06 13.48
N ARG A 10 28.13 20.08 12.57
CA ARG A 10 27.63 18.72 12.83
C ARG A 10 28.41 18.13 14.00
N ASN A 11 27.76 17.91 15.14
CA ASN A 11 28.27 17.01 16.15
C ASN A 11 28.33 15.60 15.52
N LYS A 12 29.48 14.92 15.65
CA LYS A 12 29.61 13.50 15.31
C LYS A 12 28.64 12.73 16.20
N ILE A 13 27.48 12.38 15.66
CA ILE A 13 26.63 11.35 16.26
C ILE A 13 27.32 10.03 15.92
N GLU A 14 27.92 9.39 16.92
CA GLU A 14 28.34 7.99 16.78
C GLU A 14 27.10 7.17 16.43
N MET A 15 27.09 6.58 15.23
CA MET A 15 26.03 5.66 14.85
C MET A 15 26.06 4.49 15.83
N ARG A 16 24.96 4.32 16.59
CA ARG A 16 24.80 3.10 17.38
C ARG A 16 24.73 1.92 16.40
N PRO A 17 25.51 0.85 16.61
CA PRO A 17 25.55 -0.28 15.69
C PRO A 17 24.16 -0.91 15.58
N ARG A 18 23.73 -1.14 14.33
CA ARG A 18 22.50 -1.90 14.04
C ARG A 18 22.74 -3.34 14.44
N ARG A 19 21.88 -3.85 15.30
CA ARG A 19 21.91 -5.22 15.77
C ARG A 19 21.33 -6.11 14.62
N THR A 20 22.03 -7.17 14.16
CA THR A 20 21.50 -8.37 13.41
C THR A 20 21.75 -9.74 14.11
N ILE A 21 20.72 -10.61 14.19
CA ILE A 21 20.62 -11.86 14.97
C ILE A 21 21.47 -13.01 14.35
N VAL A 22 22.27 -13.78 15.13
CA VAL A 22 23.09 -14.93 14.65
C VAL A 22 22.99 -16.19 15.52
N VAL A 23 22.79 -17.37 14.92
CA VAL A 23 22.74 -18.69 15.61
C VAL A 23 24.12 -19.12 16.17
N ILE A 24 24.23 -19.46 17.45
CA ILE A 24 25.44 -20.11 18.05
C ILE A 24 25.15 -21.57 18.43
N PRO A 25 25.96 -22.56 17.98
CA PRO A 25 25.92 -23.93 18.49
C PRO A 25 26.69 -24.05 19.82
N GLU A 26 26.05 -24.60 20.86
CA GLU A 26 26.65 -24.80 22.18
C GLU A 26 27.76 -25.88 22.15
N SER A 27 29.01 -25.48 22.40
CA SER A 27 30.08 -26.38 22.84
C SER A 27 29.89 -26.72 24.32
N SER A 28 29.89 -28.01 24.63
CA SER A 28 29.69 -28.57 25.96
C SER A 28 30.90 -28.37 26.87
N GLU A 29 30.84 -27.46 27.83
CA GLU A 29 31.61 -27.54 29.07
C GLU A 29 30.76 -27.04 30.25
N ASP A 30 30.45 -27.95 31.16
CA ASP A 30 29.82 -27.70 32.45
C ASP A 30 30.79 -26.94 33.38
N ALA A 31 30.36 -25.79 33.91
CA ALA A 31 30.93 -25.23 35.13
C ALA A 31 29.86 -24.45 35.92
N ASN A 32 29.58 -24.94 37.11
CA ASN A 32 28.73 -24.34 38.13
C ASN A 32 29.25 -22.97 38.62
N ALA A 33 28.34 -21.99 38.76
CA ALA A 33 28.34 -20.91 39.75
C ALA A 33 26.91 -20.30 39.74
N SER A 34 26.02 -20.59 40.69
CA SER A 34 25.88 -20.04 42.05
C SER A 34 25.57 -18.53 42.12
N ASP A 35 24.44 -18.26 42.75
CA ASP A 35 23.92 -17.03 43.38
C ASP A 35 23.39 -15.86 42.52
N ASP A 36 22.04 -15.78 42.52
CA ASP A 36 21.24 -14.76 43.20
C ASP A 36 21.88 -13.38 43.43
N GLU A 37 21.27 -12.33 42.88
CA GLU A 37 21.02 -11.06 43.57
C GLU A 37 20.01 -10.23 42.75
N THR A 38 18.87 -9.99 43.38
CA THR A 38 17.94 -8.89 43.12
C THR A 38 18.59 -7.51 43.23
N TYR A 39 18.31 -6.56 42.33
CA TYR A 39 17.76 -5.24 42.71
C TYR A 39 17.33 -4.39 41.50
N SER A 40 16.22 -3.68 41.75
CA SER A 40 15.54 -2.65 40.98
C SER A 40 16.38 -1.38 40.75
N THR A 41 16.08 -0.59 39.72
CA THR A 41 15.83 0.88 39.81
C THR A 41 15.55 1.44 38.40
N GLN A 42 14.31 1.87 38.17
CA GLN A 42 13.90 3.28 38.07
C GLN A 42 14.28 3.96 36.76
N ASP A 43 13.23 4.09 35.95
CA ASP A 43 12.95 5.16 35.00
C ASP A 43 13.21 6.54 35.62
N PRO A 44 13.75 7.49 34.85
CA PRO A 44 13.21 8.84 34.92
C PRO A 44 12.96 9.44 33.53
N LEU A 45 11.67 9.69 33.28
CA LEU A 45 11.14 10.70 32.39
C LEU A 45 11.86 12.05 32.60
N HIS A 46 12.33 12.66 31.52
CA HIS A 46 12.39 14.12 31.42
C HIS A 46 11.95 14.60 30.04
N ILE A 47 10.80 15.27 30.06
CA ILE A 47 10.21 16.09 29.01
C ILE A 47 11.07 17.35 28.86
N ASN A 48 11.34 17.76 27.63
CA ASN A 48 11.52 19.17 27.29
C ASN A 48 10.81 19.45 25.97
N GLU A 49 9.76 20.27 26.08
CA GLU A 49 9.06 20.93 24.98
C GLU A 49 9.96 22.05 24.43
N GLU A 50 10.26 22.03 23.14
CA GLU A 50 10.61 23.25 22.41
C GLU A 50 9.75 23.35 21.15
N LYS A 51 8.91 24.40 21.16
CA LYS A 51 8.10 24.87 20.03
C LYS A 51 9.04 25.40 18.94
N GLU A 52 9.11 24.71 17.81
CA GLU A 52 9.51 25.36 16.56
C GLU A 52 8.30 25.53 15.63
N LYS A 53 8.12 26.79 15.24
CA LYS A 53 7.01 27.32 14.46
C LYS A 53 7.50 27.35 13.00
N SER A 54 7.18 26.32 12.20
CA SER A 54 7.43 26.36 10.76
C SER A 54 6.16 26.80 10.03
N SER A 55 6.25 28.00 9.45
CA SER A 55 5.33 28.52 8.45
C SER A 55 5.37 27.63 7.20
N SER A 56 4.20 27.16 6.76
CA SER A 56 3.98 26.62 5.43
C SER A 56 2.59 27.05 5.02
N ASP A 57 2.52 27.92 4.01
CA ASP A 57 1.30 28.33 3.32
C ASP A 57 0.54 27.07 2.86
N GLY A 58 -0.67 26.90 3.38
CA GLY A 58 -1.67 25.99 2.84
C GLY A 58 -2.72 26.84 2.17
N GLU A 59 -2.83 26.71 0.84
CA GLU A 59 -3.94 27.27 0.09
C GLU A 59 -5.22 26.54 0.50
N ASP A 60 -6.20 27.30 0.98
CA ASP A 60 -7.53 26.82 1.34
C ASP A 60 -8.28 26.40 0.06
N GLU A 61 -8.50 25.10 -0.11
CA GLU A 61 -9.52 24.59 -1.02
C GLU A 61 -10.88 24.77 -0.34
N GLU A 62 -11.62 25.82 -0.72
CA GLU A 62 -13.05 25.90 -0.41
C GLU A 62 -13.78 24.81 -1.22
N GLU A 63 -14.11 23.69 -0.55
CA GLU A 63 -15.00 22.67 -1.08
C GLU A 63 -16.46 23.13 -0.94
N ASP A 64 -17.16 23.21 -2.07
CA ASP A 64 -18.60 23.49 -2.16
C ASP A 64 -19.43 22.60 -1.21
N GLU A 65 -20.13 23.21 -0.23
CA GLU A 65 -20.92 22.51 0.80
C GLU A 65 -22.16 21.78 0.26
N GLU A 66 -22.66 22.12 -0.93
CA GLU A 66 -23.92 21.56 -1.47
C GLU A 66 -23.84 20.07 -1.84
N GLY A 67 -22.64 19.47 -1.91
CA GLY A 67 -22.45 18.05 -2.23
C GLY A 67 -22.26 17.12 -1.01
N LYS A 68 -22.07 17.65 0.20
CA LYS A 68 -21.77 16.85 1.40
C LYS A 68 -23.01 16.16 1.97
N GLU A 69 -24.17 16.83 1.93
CA GLU A 69 -25.41 16.28 2.49
C GLU A 69 -25.91 15.02 1.78
N GLU A 70 -25.58 14.81 0.50
CA GLU A 70 -25.93 13.58 -0.23
C GLU A 70 -24.87 12.47 -0.05
N LEU A 71 -23.62 12.82 0.29
CA LEU A 71 -22.55 11.85 0.58
C LEU A 71 -22.65 11.30 2.01
N ASP A 72 -22.99 12.14 2.98
CA ASP A 72 -23.12 11.75 4.40
C ASP A 72 -24.27 10.79 4.66
N GLN A 73 -25.33 10.80 3.83
CA GLN A 73 -26.44 9.84 3.93
C GLN A 73 -26.03 8.41 3.54
N LEU A 74 -24.88 8.21 2.90
CA LEU A 74 -24.40 6.90 2.44
C LEU A 74 -23.28 6.30 3.33
N PHE A 75 -22.79 7.05 4.32
CA PHE A 75 -21.76 6.60 5.26
C PHE A 75 -22.13 6.96 6.71
N PRO A 76 -22.86 6.10 7.45
CA PRO A 76 -23.16 6.38 8.85
C PRO A 76 -21.90 6.31 9.73
N GLU A 77 -21.76 7.31 10.60
CA GLU A 77 -20.70 7.49 11.59
C GLU A 77 -20.57 6.27 12.53
N CYS A 78 -19.37 5.71 12.65
CA CYS A 78 -19.09 4.62 13.60
C CYS A 78 -18.78 5.23 14.98
N THR A 79 -19.73 5.13 15.92
CA THR A 79 -19.59 5.70 17.27
C THR A 79 -18.60 4.92 18.14
N GLU A 80 -17.79 5.65 18.90
CA GLU A 80 -16.62 5.22 19.71
C GLU A 80 -16.89 4.31 20.94
N GLU A 81 -18.05 3.68 21.07
CA GLU A 81 -18.35 2.87 22.25
C GLU A 81 -18.05 1.38 22.01
N HIS A 82 -16.78 0.98 22.04
CA HIS A 82 -16.27 -0.29 22.61
C HIS A 82 -14.78 -0.49 22.23
N MET A 83 -13.90 0.18 22.96
CA MET A 83 -12.46 -0.10 22.95
C MET A 83 -11.98 -0.60 24.32
N GLU A 84 -12.42 -1.79 24.70
CA GLU A 84 -11.80 -2.65 25.72
C GLU A 84 -12.11 -4.08 25.26
N THR A 85 -11.21 -5.03 24.99
CA THR A 85 -9.91 -5.38 25.55
C THR A 85 -9.24 -6.28 24.50
N LEU A 86 -7.98 -6.02 24.15
CA LEU A 86 -7.20 -6.91 23.28
C LEU A 86 -5.95 -7.37 24.03
N GLU A 87 -6.10 -8.45 24.79
CA GLU A 87 -4.99 -9.29 25.19
C GLU A 87 -5.24 -10.73 24.74
N ASN A 88 -4.24 -11.30 24.07
CA ASN A 88 -4.03 -12.71 23.72
C ASN A 88 -4.65 -13.22 22.41
N PHE A 89 -4.00 -12.88 21.28
CA PHE A 89 -4.05 -13.72 20.09
C PHE A 89 -3.02 -14.85 20.21
N THR A 90 -3.50 -16.05 20.49
CA THR A 90 -2.77 -17.29 20.16
C THR A 90 -3.40 -17.88 18.90
N ASP A 91 -2.62 -17.95 17.83
CA ASP A 91 -2.97 -18.63 16.58
C ASP A 91 -3.31 -20.10 16.83
N ASN A 92 -4.53 -20.49 16.46
CA ASN A 92 -4.93 -21.90 16.35
C ASN A 92 -5.34 -22.18 14.89
N GLN A 93 -4.51 -22.96 14.20
CA GLN A 93 -4.83 -23.65 12.94
C GLN A 93 -5.36 -25.08 13.24
N PRO A 94 -6.06 -25.72 12.29
CA PRO A 94 -7.09 -26.72 12.58
C PRO A 94 -6.55 -28.13 12.80
N SER A 95 -7.24 -28.85 13.69
CA SER A 95 -7.01 -30.26 14.03
C SER A 95 -7.21 -31.20 12.84
N THR A 96 -6.16 -31.94 12.48
CA THR A 96 -6.32 -33.22 11.78
C THR A 96 -5.53 -34.29 12.54
N SER A 97 -6.25 -35.31 12.99
CA SER A 97 -5.75 -36.43 13.78
C SER A 97 -4.77 -37.28 12.97
N GLN A 98 -3.55 -37.51 13.48
CA GLN A 98 -2.76 -38.71 13.18
C GLN A 98 -1.60 -38.91 14.16
N ALA A 99 -1.52 -40.15 14.66
CA ALA A 99 -0.47 -40.87 15.38
C ALA A 99 0.71 -40.09 16.00
N ALA A 100 0.87 -40.26 17.33
CA ALA A 100 2.05 -39.87 18.09
C ALA A 100 3.31 -40.57 17.55
N SER A 101 4.07 -39.85 16.73
CA SER A 101 5.50 -40.12 16.53
C SER A 101 6.27 -39.09 17.36
N SER A 102 7.23 -39.56 18.16
CA SER A 102 8.08 -38.73 19.00
C SER A 102 9.01 -37.90 18.11
N SER A 103 8.55 -36.71 17.71
CA SER A 103 9.41 -35.72 17.07
C SER A 103 10.43 -35.22 18.08
N LYS A 104 11.72 -35.52 17.84
CA LYS A 104 12.82 -34.87 18.54
C LYS A 104 12.64 -33.36 18.35
N LYS A 105 12.44 -32.62 19.44
CA LYS A 105 12.50 -31.15 19.42
C LYS A 105 13.91 -30.77 18.95
N GLU A 106 14.02 -30.31 17.70
CA GLU A 106 15.23 -29.62 17.24
C GLU A 106 15.43 -28.42 18.16
N LYS A 107 16.59 -28.38 18.83
CA LYS A 107 17.01 -27.21 19.59
C LYS A 107 17.14 -26.08 18.58
N LYS A 108 16.21 -25.11 18.60
CA LYS A 108 16.38 -23.86 17.86
C LYS A 108 17.61 -23.17 18.44
N ASP A 109 18.63 -23.00 17.63
CA ASP A 109 19.86 -22.39 18.07
C ASP A 109 19.60 -20.97 18.59
N LYS A 110 20.32 -20.60 19.65
CA LYS A 110 20.20 -19.26 20.25
C LYS A 110 20.81 -18.24 19.31
N LEU A 111 19.96 -17.28 18.97
CA LEU A 111 20.24 -16.11 18.16
C LEU A 111 20.93 -15.04 19.04
N VAL A 112 22.21 -14.78 18.79
CA VAL A 112 23.11 -13.84 19.46
C VAL A 112 23.58 -12.79 18.45
N TRP A 113 23.61 -11.53 18.85
CA TRP A 113 24.09 -10.44 18.01
C TRP A 113 25.62 -10.51 17.89
N SER A 114 26.18 -10.39 16.68
CA SER A 114 27.63 -10.29 16.45
C SER A 114 28.00 -8.87 16.01
N ASP A 115 29.19 -8.42 16.44
CA ASP A 115 29.79 -7.14 16.03
C ASP A 115 30.63 -7.26 14.74
N ASP A 116 30.79 -8.47 14.20
CA ASP A 116 31.53 -8.71 12.96
C ASP A 116 30.72 -8.35 11.70
N ASN A 117 31.43 -7.99 10.64
CA ASN A 117 30.82 -7.80 9.33
C ASN A 117 30.23 -9.14 8.84
N LEU A 118 29.01 -9.07 8.30
CA LEU A 118 28.36 -10.23 7.67
C LEU A 118 29.22 -10.69 6.49
N GLN A 119 29.84 -11.85 6.63
CA GLN A 119 30.60 -12.48 5.56
C GLN A 119 29.62 -13.21 4.65
N TYR A 120 29.44 -12.70 3.44
CA TYR A 120 28.66 -13.36 2.41
C TYR A 120 29.60 -14.20 1.56
N ASP A 121 29.14 -15.40 1.22
CA ASP A 121 29.70 -16.16 0.11
C ASP A 121 29.20 -15.52 -1.19
N GLU A 122 30.11 -14.99 -2.00
CA GLU A 122 29.80 -14.35 -3.29
C GLU A 122 28.99 -15.28 -4.20
N SER A 123 29.20 -16.60 -4.11
CA SER A 123 28.44 -17.56 -4.91
C SER A 123 26.97 -17.67 -4.51
N ASN A 124 26.63 -17.36 -3.25
CA ASN A 124 25.26 -17.36 -2.74
C ASN A 124 24.49 -16.06 -3.06
N ILE A 125 25.18 -15.01 -3.50
CA ILE A 125 24.59 -13.70 -3.84
C ILE A 125 24.73 -13.35 -5.32
N ALA A 126 25.37 -14.20 -6.13
CA ALA A 126 25.52 -13.98 -7.56
C ALA A 126 24.15 -13.88 -8.25
N PHE A 127 23.98 -12.88 -9.10
CA PHE A 127 22.77 -12.71 -9.87
C PHE A 127 22.62 -13.83 -10.92
N LEU A 128 21.55 -14.62 -10.78
CA LEU A 128 21.21 -15.72 -11.70
C LEU A 128 20.11 -15.34 -12.69
N GLY A 129 19.67 -14.08 -12.69
CA GLY A 129 18.62 -13.59 -13.57
C GLY A 129 19.07 -13.40 -15.01
N SER A 130 18.10 -13.12 -15.89
CA SER A 130 18.34 -12.77 -17.29
C SER A 130 17.82 -11.36 -17.53
N GLU A 131 18.64 -10.53 -18.16
CA GLU A 131 18.25 -9.18 -18.61
C GLU A 131 17.43 -9.20 -19.90
N ASN A 132 17.34 -10.34 -20.59
CA ASN A 132 16.56 -10.45 -21.82
C ASN A 132 15.07 -10.29 -21.54
N LEU A 133 14.44 -9.35 -22.24
CA LEU A 133 13.00 -9.17 -22.21
C LEU A 133 12.29 -10.34 -22.92
N PRO A 134 11.15 -10.82 -22.39
CA PRO A 134 10.31 -11.80 -23.08
C PRO A 134 9.84 -11.30 -24.45
N ASP A 135 9.66 -12.22 -25.39
CA ASP A 135 9.15 -11.92 -26.75
C ASP A 135 7.83 -11.12 -26.72
N GLU A 136 6.94 -11.42 -25.76
CA GLU A 136 5.67 -10.69 -25.57
C GLU A 136 5.90 -9.18 -25.35
N ILE A 137 6.98 -8.79 -24.68
CA ILE A 137 7.33 -7.38 -24.40
C ILE A 137 8.09 -6.78 -25.58
N MET A 138 9.02 -7.54 -26.17
CA MET A 138 9.84 -7.09 -27.31
C MET A 138 9.01 -6.78 -28.56
N GLN A 139 7.81 -7.35 -28.68
CA GLN A 139 6.89 -7.13 -29.80
C GLN A 139 5.98 -5.89 -29.62
N LEU A 140 6.01 -5.23 -28.46
CA LEU A 140 5.21 -4.03 -28.22
C LEU A 140 5.89 -2.81 -28.84
N ASN A 141 5.17 -2.03 -29.64
CA ASN A 141 5.73 -0.93 -30.42
C ASN A 141 5.03 0.41 -30.17
N THR A 142 3.85 0.41 -29.55
CA THR A 142 3.06 1.63 -29.31
C THR A 142 2.79 1.85 -27.82
N PRO A 143 2.64 3.11 -27.36
CA PRO A 143 2.28 3.40 -25.96
C PRO A 143 1.01 2.69 -25.51
N MET A 144 0.04 2.51 -26.42
CA MET A 144 -1.21 1.79 -26.14
C MET A 144 -0.97 0.29 -25.90
N GLU A 145 -0.04 -0.32 -26.62
CA GLU A 145 0.33 -1.73 -26.42
C GLU A 145 1.03 -1.92 -25.08
N PHE A 146 1.95 -1.03 -24.70
CA PHE A 146 2.56 -1.04 -23.36
C PHE A 146 1.52 -0.84 -22.25
N PHE A 147 0.60 0.10 -22.43
CA PHE A 147 -0.50 0.30 -21.48
C PHE A 147 -1.35 -0.95 -21.34
N LYS A 148 -1.81 -1.56 -22.45
CA LYS A 148 -2.61 -2.78 -22.42
C LYS A 148 -1.84 -4.01 -21.93
N PHE A 149 -0.52 -4.01 -22.04
CA PHE A 149 0.32 -5.03 -21.43
C PHE A 149 0.29 -4.94 -19.91
N LEU A 150 0.43 -3.73 -19.33
CA LEU A 150 0.41 -3.56 -17.87
C LEU A 150 -1.02 -3.57 -17.28
N PHE A 151 -1.97 -3.04 -18.04
CA PHE A 151 -3.39 -2.91 -17.70
C PHE A 151 -4.25 -3.71 -18.70
N PRO A 152 -4.33 -5.04 -18.53
CA PRO A 152 -4.96 -5.93 -19.50
C PRO A 152 -6.48 -5.74 -19.52
N SER A 153 -7.14 -6.26 -20.56
CA SER A 153 -8.60 -6.20 -20.69
C SER A 153 -9.33 -6.84 -19.52
N SER A 154 -8.75 -7.84 -18.85
CA SER A 154 -9.31 -8.43 -17.63
C SER A 154 -9.44 -7.42 -16.48
N ALA A 155 -8.51 -6.47 -16.35
CA ALA A 155 -8.61 -5.39 -15.37
C ALA A 155 -9.76 -4.44 -15.72
N VAL A 156 -9.92 -4.10 -17.00
CA VAL A 156 -11.01 -3.24 -17.48
C VAL A 156 -12.38 -3.90 -17.31
N ASN A 157 -12.49 -5.19 -17.66
CA ASN A 157 -13.73 -5.95 -17.52
C ASN A 157 -14.13 -6.08 -16.04
N LEU A 158 -13.16 -6.35 -15.15
CA LEU A 158 -13.41 -6.34 -13.71
C LEU A 158 -13.99 -5.00 -13.25
N ILE A 159 -13.40 -3.88 -13.67
CA ILE A 159 -13.90 -2.55 -13.30
C ILE A 159 -15.31 -2.33 -13.83
N GLU A 160 -15.56 -2.64 -15.10
CA GLU A 160 -16.87 -2.51 -15.73
C GLU A 160 -17.93 -3.32 -14.99
N GLU A 161 -17.68 -4.61 -14.76
CA GLU A 161 -18.63 -5.53 -14.13
C GLU A 161 -18.94 -5.06 -12.69
N GLU A 162 -17.91 -4.86 -11.87
CA GLU A 162 -18.11 -4.54 -10.46
C GLU A 162 -18.70 -3.15 -10.24
N SER A 163 -18.34 -2.17 -11.08
CA SER A 163 -18.93 -0.82 -11.01
C SER A 163 -20.42 -0.84 -11.40
N ASN A 164 -20.79 -1.61 -12.43
CA ASN A 164 -22.20 -1.75 -12.82
C ASN A 164 -23.04 -2.49 -11.77
N VAL A 165 -22.50 -3.57 -11.18
CA VAL A 165 -23.14 -4.29 -10.08
C VAL A 165 -23.33 -3.34 -8.89
N TYR A 166 -22.30 -2.61 -8.51
CA TYR A 166 -22.36 -1.65 -7.41
C TYR A 166 -23.40 -0.54 -7.67
N ALA A 167 -23.40 0.05 -8.88
CA ALA A 167 -24.37 1.06 -9.27
C ALA A 167 -25.82 0.54 -9.15
N ALA A 168 -26.09 -0.67 -9.65
CA ALA A 168 -27.41 -1.28 -9.58
C ALA A 168 -27.86 -1.59 -8.14
N GLN A 169 -26.92 -1.86 -7.23
CA GLN A 169 -27.20 -2.10 -5.81
C GLN A 169 -27.50 -0.82 -5.03
N ILE A 170 -26.78 0.26 -5.32
CA ILE A 170 -26.94 1.55 -4.62
C ILE A 170 -28.09 2.36 -5.20
N PHE A 171 -28.23 2.37 -6.53
CA PHE A 171 -29.24 3.12 -7.24
C PHE A 171 -29.88 2.26 -8.34
N PRO A 172 -30.88 1.42 -8.00
CA PRO A 172 -31.52 0.50 -8.95
C PRO A 172 -32.20 1.18 -10.14
N GLU A 173 -32.56 2.46 -9.99
CA GLU A 173 -33.14 3.27 -11.08
C GLU A 173 -32.08 3.79 -12.05
N ASN A 174 -30.77 3.58 -11.78
CA ASN A 174 -29.73 3.94 -12.72
C ASN A 174 -29.79 3.05 -13.97
N LEU A 175 -30.23 3.62 -15.08
CA LEU A 175 -30.22 2.96 -16.38
C LEU A 175 -28.90 3.15 -17.15
N ASN A 176 -28.00 4.01 -16.65
CA ASN A 176 -26.75 4.34 -17.30
C ASN A 176 -25.65 3.34 -16.92
N SER A 177 -25.65 2.19 -17.58
CA SER A 177 -24.50 1.28 -17.47
C SER A 177 -23.22 1.92 -18.02
N VAL A 178 -22.10 1.50 -17.46
CA VAL A 178 -20.76 1.83 -17.92
C VAL A 178 -20.27 0.69 -18.81
N THR A 179 -19.64 1.00 -19.94
CA THR A 179 -19.05 -0.01 -20.83
C THR A 179 -17.53 -0.06 -20.70
N HIS A 180 -16.87 -1.15 -21.14
CA HIS A 180 -15.40 -1.18 -21.22
C HIS A 180 -14.80 0.02 -21.96
N LYS A 181 -15.48 0.53 -23.01
CA LYS A 181 -15.03 1.72 -23.75
C LYS A 181 -15.07 2.96 -22.88
N ASP A 182 -16.09 3.09 -22.05
CA ASP A 182 -16.21 4.20 -21.10
C ASP A 182 -15.11 4.13 -20.04
N ILE A 183 -14.78 2.93 -19.55
CA ILE A 183 -13.65 2.73 -18.62
C ILE A 183 -12.32 3.12 -19.27
N TYR A 184 -12.05 2.72 -20.52
CA TYR A 184 -10.84 3.16 -21.22
C TYR A 184 -10.79 4.68 -21.40
N LYS A 185 -11.91 5.32 -21.76
CA LYS A 185 -12.00 6.77 -21.87
C LYS A 185 -11.76 7.45 -20.52
N PHE A 186 -12.37 6.95 -19.45
CA PHE A 186 -12.23 7.45 -18.09
C PHE A 186 -10.78 7.38 -17.61
N ILE A 187 -10.12 6.23 -17.78
CA ILE A 187 -8.70 6.07 -17.44
C ILE A 187 -7.82 7.00 -18.30
N GLY A 188 -8.09 7.10 -19.59
CA GLY A 188 -7.37 8.01 -20.49
C GLY A 188 -7.51 9.49 -20.07
N ILE A 189 -8.70 9.89 -19.61
CA ILE A 189 -8.93 11.22 -19.04
C ILE A 189 -8.12 11.40 -17.75
N ILE A 190 -8.11 10.43 -16.83
CA ILE A 190 -7.31 10.51 -15.59
C ILE A 190 -5.82 10.68 -15.90
N ILE A 191 -5.28 9.91 -16.84
CA ILE A 191 -3.87 10.01 -17.26
C ILE A 191 -3.59 11.38 -17.88
N TYR A 192 -4.53 11.95 -18.64
CA TYR A 192 -4.35 13.29 -19.19
C TYR A 192 -4.37 14.36 -18.08
N MET A 193 -5.33 14.27 -17.16
CA MET A 193 -5.46 15.17 -16.01
C MET A 193 -4.27 15.10 -15.06
N SER A 194 -3.53 13.98 -15.01
CA SER A 194 -2.30 13.87 -14.23
C SER A 194 -1.11 14.60 -14.85
N VAL A 195 -1.23 15.05 -16.11
CA VAL A 195 -0.19 15.82 -16.82
C VAL A 195 -0.60 17.28 -16.94
N VAL A 196 -1.86 17.54 -17.27
CA VAL A 196 -2.41 18.89 -17.43
C VAL A 196 -3.35 19.16 -16.27
N HIS A 197 -2.84 19.70 -15.18
CA HIS A 197 -3.63 19.97 -13.97
C HIS A 197 -4.43 21.27 -14.09
N LEU A 198 -5.70 21.22 -13.68
CA LEU A 198 -6.57 22.38 -13.45
C LEU A 198 -7.05 22.38 -11.99
N PRO A 199 -7.45 23.55 -11.44
CA PRO A 199 -7.80 23.67 -10.02
C PRO A 199 -8.88 22.69 -9.54
N THR A 200 -9.88 22.40 -10.38
CA THR A 200 -10.89 21.37 -10.06
C THR A 200 -11.25 20.53 -11.28
N THR A 201 -11.79 19.33 -11.05
CA THR A 201 -12.21 18.41 -12.12
C THR A 201 -13.20 19.06 -13.08
N ARG A 202 -14.18 19.86 -12.61
CA ARG A 202 -15.17 20.47 -13.52
C ARG A 202 -14.56 21.49 -14.49
N HIS A 203 -13.40 22.08 -14.18
CA HIS A 203 -12.77 23.09 -15.03
C HIS A 203 -12.41 22.56 -16.43
N TYR A 204 -12.14 21.27 -16.60
CA TYR A 204 -11.84 20.71 -17.93
C TYR A 204 -13.02 20.80 -18.92
N TRP A 205 -14.24 21.03 -18.42
CA TRP A 205 -15.47 21.16 -19.20
C TRP A 205 -16.06 22.58 -19.22
N LYS A 206 -15.51 23.54 -18.45
CA LYS A 206 -15.98 24.93 -18.47
C LYS A 206 -15.57 25.62 -19.77
N GLU A 207 -16.36 26.59 -20.23
CA GLU A 207 -16.10 27.32 -21.49
C GLU A 207 -14.73 28.03 -21.48
N ASP A 208 -14.41 28.74 -20.41
CA ASP A 208 -13.16 29.53 -20.30
C ASP A 208 -11.89 28.66 -20.15
N THR A 209 -12.04 27.42 -19.67
CA THR A 209 -10.93 26.49 -19.40
C THR A 209 -11.12 25.17 -20.16
N TYR A 210 -11.81 25.23 -21.29
CA TYR A 210 -12.26 24.07 -22.04
C TYR A 210 -11.08 23.26 -22.58
N VAL A 211 -10.98 22.00 -22.16
CA VAL A 211 -9.94 21.09 -22.64
C VAL A 211 -10.54 20.11 -23.63
N GLU A 212 -10.33 20.38 -24.93
CA GLU A 212 -10.88 19.57 -26.03
C GLU A 212 -10.58 18.08 -25.87
N LYS A 213 -9.36 17.72 -25.44
CA LYS A 213 -8.92 16.33 -25.26
C LYS A 213 -9.64 15.58 -24.13
N VAL A 214 -10.31 16.30 -23.24
CA VAL A 214 -11.12 15.73 -22.15
C VAL A 214 -12.60 15.85 -22.48
N ALA A 215 -13.05 17.08 -22.74
CA ALA A 215 -14.48 17.38 -22.86
C ALA A 215 -15.14 16.79 -24.11
N ASN A 216 -14.41 16.55 -25.20
CA ASN A 216 -14.95 15.84 -26.37
C ASN A 216 -14.97 14.31 -26.20
N VAL A 217 -14.24 13.76 -25.23
CA VAL A 217 -14.14 12.30 -25.03
C VAL A 217 -15.32 11.77 -24.22
N MET A 218 -15.70 12.51 -23.17
CA MET A 218 -16.75 12.18 -22.22
C MET A 218 -17.34 13.46 -21.61
N THR A 219 -18.64 13.48 -21.30
CA THR A 219 -19.26 14.60 -20.60
C THR A 219 -18.85 14.63 -19.12
N CYS A 220 -18.86 15.81 -18.50
CA CYS A 220 -18.56 15.97 -17.07
C CYS A 220 -19.44 15.05 -16.20
N ASN A 221 -20.75 15.02 -16.48
CA ASN A 221 -21.70 14.20 -15.73
C ASN A 221 -21.39 12.70 -15.83
N LYS A 222 -21.00 12.20 -17.02
CA LYS A 222 -20.65 10.79 -17.17
C LYS A 222 -19.34 10.45 -16.47
N PHE A 223 -18.35 11.35 -16.50
CA PHE A 223 -17.10 11.19 -15.77
C PHE A 223 -17.35 11.10 -14.25
N GLU A 224 -18.17 12.00 -13.71
CA GLU A 224 -18.54 12.02 -12.29
C GLU A 224 -19.37 10.80 -11.88
N GLU A 225 -20.30 10.37 -12.74
CA GLU A 225 -21.08 9.15 -12.52
C GLU A 225 -20.16 7.92 -12.43
N ILE A 226 -19.23 7.75 -13.37
CA ILE A 226 -18.25 6.65 -13.31
C ILE A 226 -17.41 6.75 -12.04
N LYS A 227 -16.93 7.94 -11.68
CA LYS A 227 -16.16 8.17 -10.46
C LYS A 227 -16.95 7.80 -9.19
N ARG A 228 -18.25 8.13 -9.14
CA ARG A 228 -19.15 7.85 -8.00
C ARG A 228 -19.37 6.36 -7.78
N PHE A 229 -19.51 5.59 -8.86
CA PHE A 229 -19.82 4.15 -8.79
C PHE A 229 -18.62 3.23 -9.07
N LEU A 230 -17.40 3.79 -9.10
CA LEU A 230 -16.20 3.02 -9.39
C LEU A 230 -15.96 1.95 -8.32
N TYR A 231 -15.95 0.68 -8.73
CA TYR A 231 -15.77 -0.45 -7.83
C TYR A 231 -14.89 -1.54 -8.47
N PHE A 232 -14.18 -2.31 -7.65
CA PHE A 232 -13.17 -3.29 -8.12
C PHE A 232 -13.32 -4.68 -7.49
N PHE A 233 -14.40 -4.91 -6.74
CA PHE A 233 -14.61 -6.11 -5.94
C PHE A 233 -16.08 -6.50 -5.90
N ASP A 234 -16.37 -7.79 -5.88
CA ASP A 234 -17.73 -8.28 -5.71
C ASP A 234 -18.25 -8.00 -4.30
N LYS A 235 -19.05 -6.94 -4.15
CA LYS A 235 -19.62 -6.50 -2.88
C LYS A 235 -20.42 -7.60 -2.16
N THR A 236 -20.95 -8.59 -2.88
CA THR A 236 -21.69 -9.71 -2.25
C THR A 236 -20.79 -10.62 -1.41
N LYS A 237 -19.47 -10.55 -1.62
CA LYS A 237 -18.45 -11.31 -0.88
C LYS A 237 -17.81 -10.50 0.26
N GLU A 238 -18.34 -9.34 0.60
CA GLU A 238 -17.78 -8.47 1.65
C GLU A 238 -17.90 -9.16 3.02
N LEU A 239 -16.74 -9.39 3.65
CA LEU A 239 -16.64 -9.94 4.99
C LEU A 239 -16.66 -8.82 6.03
N LYS A 240 -17.11 -9.14 7.24
CA LYS A 240 -17.12 -8.18 8.34
C LYS A 240 -15.72 -8.05 8.96
N PRO A 241 -15.36 -6.89 9.53
CA PRO A 241 -13.99 -6.63 10.03
C PRO A 241 -13.48 -7.62 11.09
N TYR A 242 -14.37 -8.27 11.81
CA TYR A 242 -14.07 -9.26 12.85
C TYR A 242 -13.94 -10.70 12.31
N ASP A 243 -14.19 -10.91 11.02
CA ASP A 243 -13.98 -12.22 10.39
C ASP A 243 -12.46 -12.50 10.30
N PRO A 244 -11.98 -13.68 10.72
CA PRO A 244 -10.56 -14.05 10.60
C PRO A 244 -10.02 -14.00 9.17
N GLN A 245 -10.89 -14.11 8.16
CA GLN A 245 -10.53 -14.04 6.73
C GLN A 245 -10.66 -12.61 6.16
N PHE A 246 -10.99 -11.61 6.98
CA PHE A 246 -11.13 -10.23 6.54
C PHE A 246 -9.78 -9.66 6.06
N ASP A 247 -9.72 -9.35 4.77
CA ASP A 247 -8.62 -8.63 4.16
C ASP A 247 -8.96 -7.13 4.11
N ARG A 248 -8.22 -6.28 4.82
CA ARG A 248 -8.44 -4.82 4.81
C ARG A 248 -8.39 -4.21 3.40
N LEU A 249 -7.67 -4.83 2.47
CA LEU A 249 -7.54 -4.36 1.08
C LEU A 249 -8.49 -5.08 0.11
N HIS A 250 -9.47 -5.86 0.59
CA HIS A 250 -10.35 -6.68 -0.26
C HIS A 250 -10.98 -5.89 -1.41
N LYS A 251 -11.34 -4.61 -1.19
CA LYS A 251 -11.96 -3.74 -2.19
C LYS A 251 -11.10 -3.48 -3.42
N ILE A 252 -9.77 -3.49 -3.28
CA ILE A 252 -8.82 -3.26 -4.39
C ILE A 252 -8.02 -4.51 -4.76
N ARG A 253 -8.08 -5.55 -3.92
CA ARG A 253 -7.27 -6.77 -4.05
C ARG A 253 -7.42 -7.45 -5.42
N PRO A 254 -8.62 -7.58 -6.02
CA PRO A 254 -8.76 -8.24 -7.33
C PRO A 254 -7.97 -7.50 -8.41
N LEU A 255 -8.10 -6.17 -8.49
CA LEU A 255 -7.35 -5.36 -9.45
C LEU A 255 -5.84 -5.47 -9.18
N MET A 256 -5.41 -5.35 -7.93
CA MET A 256 -3.98 -5.48 -7.57
C MET A 256 -3.39 -6.83 -8.01
N LYS A 257 -4.14 -7.93 -7.88
CA LYS A 257 -3.68 -9.25 -8.32
C LYS A 257 -3.45 -9.29 -9.83
N ILE A 258 -4.40 -8.79 -10.61
CA ILE A 258 -4.28 -8.73 -12.08
C ILE A 258 -3.04 -7.91 -12.48
N LEU A 259 -2.86 -6.72 -11.90
CA LEU A 259 -1.72 -5.86 -12.23
C LEU A 259 -0.39 -6.49 -11.79
N ARG A 260 -0.35 -7.10 -10.60
CA ARG A 260 0.84 -7.80 -10.09
C ARG A 260 1.28 -8.92 -11.03
N GLU A 261 0.34 -9.71 -11.55
CA GLU A 261 0.65 -10.78 -12.50
C GLU A 261 1.34 -10.26 -13.76
N ARG A 262 0.96 -9.07 -14.25
CA ARG A 262 1.61 -8.44 -15.41
C ARG A 262 2.98 -7.87 -15.04
N LEU A 263 3.10 -7.20 -13.90
CA LEU A 263 4.37 -6.62 -13.43
C LEU A 263 5.43 -7.68 -13.14
N LEU A 264 5.04 -8.87 -12.66
CA LEU A 264 5.96 -9.99 -12.42
C LEU A 264 6.53 -10.59 -13.71
N LYS A 265 5.94 -10.33 -14.88
CA LYS A 265 6.50 -10.75 -16.17
C LYS A 265 7.69 -9.90 -16.61
N VAL A 266 7.86 -8.72 -16.04
CA VAL A 266 8.99 -7.84 -16.36
C VAL A 266 10.22 -8.36 -15.61
N PRO A 267 11.29 -8.80 -16.32
CA PRO A 267 12.54 -9.21 -15.69
C PRO A 267 13.10 -8.11 -14.80
N LYS A 268 13.77 -8.50 -13.72
CA LYS A 268 14.44 -7.59 -12.79
C LYS A 268 15.93 -7.61 -13.05
N GLU A 269 16.54 -6.44 -12.95
CA GLU A 269 18.00 -6.29 -13.01
C GLU A 269 18.65 -6.74 -11.69
N GLU A 270 19.97 -6.91 -11.70
CA GLU A 270 20.77 -7.34 -10.54
C GLU A 270 20.65 -6.38 -9.35
N PHE A 271 20.72 -5.08 -9.62
CA PHE A 271 20.76 -4.05 -8.59
C PHE A 271 19.40 -3.39 -8.43
N LEU A 272 18.71 -3.71 -7.34
CA LEU A 272 17.39 -3.17 -7.02
C LEU A 272 17.44 -2.30 -5.77
N SER A 273 16.68 -1.21 -5.79
CA SER A 273 16.36 -0.44 -4.60
C SER A 273 14.97 -0.80 -4.08
N ILE A 274 14.84 -0.92 -2.76
CA ILE A 274 13.56 -1.09 -2.08
C ILE A 274 13.33 0.16 -1.25
N ASP A 275 12.18 0.80 -1.46
CA ASP A 275 11.76 1.96 -0.70
C ASP A 275 10.24 1.91 -0.50
N GLU A 276 9.76 2.70 0.45
CA GLU A 276 8.35 2.84 0.76
C GLU A 276 7.77 4.05 0.01
N GLN A 277 6.61 3.86 -0.63
CA GLN A 277 5.87 4.96 -1.24
C GLN A 277 4.59 5.22 -0.44
N MET A 278 4.47 6.42 0.10
CA MET A 278 3.23 6.87 0.76
C MET A 278 2.27 7.45 -0.27
N ILE A 279 1.01 7.00 -0.23
CA ILE A 279 -0.10 7.62 -0.95
C ILE A 279 -0.90 8.44 0.07
N PRO A 280 -0.82 9.78 0.04
CA PRO A 280 -1.49 10.60 1.03
C PRO A 280 -3.02 10.45 0.92
N THR A 281 -3.68 10.27 2.05
CA THR A 281 -5.15 10.23 2.13
C THR A 281 -5.63 10.83 3.44
N LYS A 282 -6.76 11.54 3.39
CA LYS A 282 -7.52 11.99 4.57
C LYS A 282 -8.72 11.08 4.87
N ALA A 283 -8.91 10.02 4.08
CA ALA A 283 -10.01 9.09 4.25
C ALA A 283 -9.88 8.38 5.61
N ARG A 284 -10.99 8.30 6.34
CA ARG A 284 -11.08 7.51 7.57
C ARG A 284 -11.35 6.05 7.17
N THR A 285 -10.53 5.13 7.67
CA THR A 285 -10.69 3.66 7.51
C THR A 285 -11.56 3.06 8.57
#